data_AF-A0AAP0NCH5-F1
#
_entry.id   AF-A0AAP0NCH5-F1
#
_cell.length_a   1.000
_cell.length_b   1.000
_cell.length_c   1.000
_cell.angle_alpha   90.00
_cell.angle_beta   90.00
_cell.angle_gamma   90.00
#
_symmetry.space_group_name_H-M   'P 1'
#
loop_
_entity.id
_entity.type
_entity.pdbx_description
1 polymer ?
#
loop_
_entity_poly.entity_id
_entity_poly.type
_entity_poly.pdbx_seq_one_letter_code
_entity_poly.pdbx_strand_id
1 'polypeptide(L)'
;MTLTKEDEFLIIGSDGVWDVFTNQNAIDFTRRRLQEHNDVKLCCKEVVEEAIKRGADDNLTVVIVCFHSEPPPQVVVQRARVRRRISAEGLQNIKYLLEG
;
A
#
# COMPACT_ATOMS: atom_id res chain seq x y z
N MET A 1 0.81 -13.75 -24.82
CA MET A 1 0.91 -13.16 -23.47
C MET A 1 0.51 -14.23 -22.49
N THR A 2 1.38 -14.53 -21.53
CA THR A 2 1.19 -15.62 -20.58
C THR A 2 1.45 -15.06 -19.20
N LEU A 3 0.55 -15.32 -18.24
CA LEU A 3 0.76 -14.95 -16.84
C LEU A 3 1.95 -15.73 -16.28
N THR A 4 2.81 -15.03 -15.55
CA THR A 4 3.98 -15.54 -14.86
C THR A 4 3.74 -15.53 -13.35
N LYS A 5 4.66 -16.13 -12.60
CA LYS A 5 4.60 -16.10 -11.13
C LYS A 5 4.83 -14.70 -10.54
N GLU A 6 5.34 -13.76 -11.35
CA GLU A 6 5.57 -12.37 -10.94
C GLU A 6 4.29 -11.53 -11.06
N ASP A 7 3.29 -12.00 -11.81
CA ASP A 7 2.01 -11.33 -11.96
C ASP A 7 1.12 -11.62 -10.74
N GLU A 8 1.10 -10.70 -9.77
CA GLU A 8 0.41 -10.93 -8.50
C GLU A 8 -1.12 -10.73 -8.62
N PHE A 9 -1.55 -9.58 -9.12
CA PHE A 9 -2.95 -9.21 -9.25
C PHE A 9 -3.15 -8.10 -10.30
N LEU A 10 -4.40 -7.92 -10.73
CA LEU A 10 -4.86 -6.83 -11.58
C LEU A 10 -5.91 -5.99 -10.84
N ILE A 11 -5.77 -4.67 -10.90
CA ILE A 11 -6.76 -3.71 -10.40
C ILE A 11 -7.42 -3.04 -11.61
N ILE A 12 -8.75 -3.05 -11.65
CA ILE A 12 -9.57 -2.30 -12.59
C ILE A 12 -10.45 -1.38 -11.75
N GLY A 13 -10.52 -0.10 -12.08
CA GLY A 13 -11.32 0.86 -11.31
C GLY A 13 -11.86 1.98 -12.19
N SER A 14 -12.92 2.64 -11.72
CA SER A 14 -13.43 3.89 -12.30
C SER A 14 -12.44 5.04 -12.09
N ASP A 15 -12.60 6.11 -12.87
CA ASP A 15 -11.87 7.37 -12.72
C ASP A 15 -11.94 7.92 -11.29
N GLY A 16 -13.09 7.88 -10.63
CA GLY A 16 -13.20 8.30 -9.22
C GLY A 16 -12.25 7.60 -8.25
N VAL A 17 -11.79 6.37 -8.56
CA VAL A 17 -10.72 5.69 -7.78
C VAL A 17 -9.35 6.29 -8.13
N TRP A 18 -9.07 6.45 -9.41
CA TRP A 18 -7.77 6.90 -9.92
C TRP A 18 -7.52 8.40 -9.74
N ASP A 19 -8.56 9.20 -9.51
CA ASP A 19 -8.45 10.61 -9.15
C ASP A 19 -7.77 10.81 -7.79
N VAL A 20 -7.90 9.83 -6.89
CA VAL A 20 -7.34 9.86 -5.52
C VAL A 20 -6.26 8.79 -5.27
N PHE A 21 -5.99 7.94 -6.25
CA PHE A 21 -4.92 6.94 -6.23
C PHE A 21 -3.98 7.10 -7.42
N THR A 22 -2.68 7.24 -7.13
CA THR A 22 -1.67 6.93 -8.14
C THR A 22 -1.60 5.42 -8.36
N ASN A 23 -1.12 4.99 -9.53
CA ASN A 23 -0.94 3.57 -9.86
C ASN A 23 -0.14 2.82 -8.78
N GLN A 24 1.00 3.39 -8.35
CA GLN A 24 1.84 2.75 -7.33
C GLN A 24 1.16 2.73 -5.95
N ASN A 25 0.44 3.79 -5.58
CA ASN A 25 -0.27 3.82 -4.30
C ASN A 25 -1.37 2.76 -4.24
N ALA A 26 -2.07 2.50 -5.34
CA ALA A 26 -3.08 1.45 -5.42
C ALA A 26 -2.44 0.07 -5.28
N ILE A 27 -1.35 -0.19 -6.02
CA ILE A 27 -0.58 -1.44 -5.93
C ILE A 27 -0.11 -1.66 -4.49
N ASP A 28 0.57 -0.69 -3.89
CA ASP A 28 1.14 -0.82 -2.54
C ASP A 28 0.07 -1.03 -1.48
N PHE A 29 -1.06 -0.33 -1.61
CA PHE A 29 -2.20 -0.47 -0.69
C PHE A 29 -2.82 -1.86 -0.81
N THR A 30 -3.22 -2.27 -2.02
CA THR A 30 -3.85 -3.58 -2.28
C THR A 30 -2.92 -4.71 -1.87
N ARG A 31 -1.64 -4.65 -2.24
CA ARG A 31 -0.64 -5.66 -1.89
C ARG A 31 -0.47 -5.82 -0.39
N ARG A 32 -0.46 -4.71 0.37
CA ARG A 32 -0.38 -4.74 1.83
C ARG A 32 -1.61 -5.37 2.47
N ARG A 33 -2.82 -5.04 1.99
CA ARG A 33 -4.07 -5.63 2.50
C ARG A 33 -4.17 -7.12 2.20
N LEU A 34 -3.87 -7.52 0.97
CA LEU A 34 -3.79 -8.94 0.60
C LEU A 34 -2.74 -9.70 1.43
N GLN A 35 -1.60 -9.09 1.76
CA GLN A 35 -0.61 -9.66 2.68
C GLN A 35 -1.12 -9.83 4.12
N GLU A 36 -2.02 -8.94 4.57
CA GLU A 36 -2.55 -8.96 5.94
C GLU A 36 -3.64 -10.03 6.13
N HIS A 37 -4.56 -10.17 5.18
CA HIS A 37 -5.75 -11.02 5.36
C HIS A 37 -6.07 -11.97 4.19
N ASN A 38 -5.42 -11.81 3.02
CA ASN A 38 -5.66 -12.61 1.80
C ASN A 38 -7.15 -12.75 1.39
N ASP A 39 -7.97 -11.73 1.66
CA ASP A 39 -9.40 -11.69 1.31
C ASP A 39 -9.63 -10.58 0.27
N VAL A 40 -9.84 -10.97 -0.98
CA VAL A 40 -9.99 -10.03 -2.09
C VAL A 40 -11.24 -9.17 -1.94
N LYS A 41 -12.35 -9.70 -1.40
CA LYS A 41 -13.59 -8.94 -1.23
C LYS A 41 -13.41 -7.86 -0.17
N LEU A 42 -12.77 -8.21 0.95
CA LEU A 42 -12.42 -7.23 1.98
C LEU A 42 -11.48 -6.17 1.41
N CYS A 43 -10.46 -6.58 0.65
CA CYS A 43 -9.50 -5.65 0.04
C CYS A 43 -10.20 -4.64 -0.90
N CYS A 44 -11.14 -5.09 -1.75
CA CYS A 44 -11.92 -4.18 -2.58
C CYS A 44 -12.69 -3.14 -1.75
N LYS A 45 -13.32 -3.57 -0.66
CA LYS A 45 -14.05 -2.67 0.24
C LYS A 45 -13.11 -1.63 0.85
N GLU A 46 -11.93 -2.04 1.30
CA GLU A 46 -10.94 -1.15 1.88
C GLU A 46 -10.37 -0.15 0.88
N VAL A 47 -10.19 -0.54 -0.39
CA VAL A 47 -9.77 0.38 -1.46
C VAL A 47 -10.82 1.48 -1.66
N VAL A 48 -12.11 1.13 -1.68
CA VAL A 48 -13.21 2.09 -1.77
C VAL A 48 -13.27 2.99 -0.54
N GLU A 49 -13.18 2.43 0.66
CA GLU A 49 -13.17 3.20 1.91
C GLU A 49 -11.97 4.17 1.97
N GLU A 50 -10.81 3.75 1.48
CA GLU A 50 -9.62 4.58 1.39
C GLU A 50 -9.79 5.70 0.35
N ALA A 51 -10.41 5.43 -0.81
CA ALA A 51 -10.73 6.47 -1.79
C ALA A 51 -11.66 7.55 -1.19
N ILE A 52 -12.70 7.14 -0.45
CA ILE A 52 -13.59 8.07 0.26
C ILE A 52 -12.81 8.91 1.27
N LYS A 53 -11.91 8.30 2.07
CA LYS A 53 -11.07 9.01 3.03
C LYS A 53 -10.14 10.04 2.38
N ARG A 54 -9.74 9.79 1.14
CA ARG A 54 -8.92 10.73 0.35
C ARG A 54 -9.73 11.83 -0.33
N GLY A 55 -11.05 11.83 -0.17
CA GLY A 55 -11.94 12.87 -0.70
C GLY A 55 -12.42 12.60 -2.12
N ALA A 56 -12.55 11.33 -2.53
CA ALA A 56 -13.22 11.03 -3.78
C ALA A 56 -14.67 11.54 -3.74
N ASP A 57 -15.06 12.27 -4.79
CA ASP A 57 -16.38 12.92 -4.92
C ASP A 57 -17.22 12.31 -6.06
N ASP A 58 -16.80 11.15 -6.57
CA ASP A 58 -17.46 10.44 -7.67
C ASP A 58 -17.88 9.02 -7.28
N ASN A 59 -18.56 8.32 -8.17
CA ASN A 59 -18.92 6.92 -8.02
C ASN A 59 -17.68 6.01 -8.05
N LEU A 60 -17.51 5.25 -6.98
CA LEU A 60 -16.35 4.39 -6.79
C LEU A 60 -16.69 2.95 -7.15
N THR A 61 -16.04 2.43 -8.19
CA THR A 61 -16.09 1.01 -8.56
C THR A 61 -14.68 0.45 -8.67
N VAL A 62 -14.43 -0.70 -8.07
CA VAL A 62 -13.15 -1.42 -8.16
C VAL A 62 -13.37 -2.92 -8.33
N VAL A 63 -12.54 -3.54 -9.17
CA VAL A 63 -12.44 -4.98 -9.38
C VAL A 63 -10.98 -5.37 -9.20
N ILE A 64 -10.72 -6.33 -8.32
CA ILE A 64 -9.38 -6.88 -8.08
C ILE A 64 -9.40 -8.35 -8.48
N VAL A 65 -8.49 -8.75 -9.35
CA VAL A 65 -8.30 -10.14 -9.80
C VAL A 65 -6.94 -10.61 -9.29
N CYS A 66 -6.93 -11.56 -8.36
CA CYS A 66 -5.70 -12.21 -7.93
C CYS A 66 -5.39 -13.40 -8.84
N PHE A 67 -4.16 -13.48 -9.35
CA PHE A 67 -3.75 -14.57 -10.24
C PHE A 67 -3.29 -15.81 -9.48
N HIS A 68 -3.04 -15.66 -8.17
CA HIS A 68 -2.57 -16.70 -7.27
C HIS A 68 -3.48 -16.79 -6.03
N SER A 69 -3.65 -17.99 -5.48
CA SER A 69 -4.44 -18.21 -4.25
C SER A 69 -3.72 -17.77 -2.98
N GLU A 70 -2.39 -17.76 -3.03
CA GLU A 70 -1.53 -17.32 -1.92
C GLU A 70 -1.40 -15.79 -1.93
N PRO A 71 -1.25 -15.16 -0.75
CA PRO A 71 -1.06 -13.72 -0.68
C PRO A 71 0.28 -13.32 -1.32
N PRO A 72 0.41 -12.07 -1.81
CA PRO A 72 1.67 -11.57 -2.37
C PRO A 72 2.82 -11.74 -1.37
N PRO A 73 4.00 -12.24 -1.79
CA PRO A 73 5.10 -12.46 -0.87
C PRO A 73 5.55 -11.15 -0.21
N GLN A 74 5.88 -11.22 1.08
CA GLN A 74 6.47 -10.12 1.82
C GLN A 74 7.82 -9.76 1.17
N VAL A 75 7.85 -8.65 0.44
CA VAL A 75 9.13 -8.14 -0.10
C VAL A 75 9.89 -7.60 1.10
N VAL A 76 10.84 -8.39 1.57
CA VAL A 76 11.85 -7.92 2.52
C VAL A 76 12.67 -6.90 1.76
N VAL A 77 12.24 -5.64 1.83
CA VAL A 77 13.13 -4.53 1.49
C VAL A 77 14.29 -4.69 2.45
N GLN A 78 15.43 -5.17 1.93
CA GLN A 78 16.70 -5.00 2.62
C GLN A 78 16.88 -3.50 2.73
N ARG A 79 16.29 -2.91 3.77
CA ARG A 79 16.65 -1.56 4.20
C ARG A 79 18.13 -1.71 4.46
N ALA A 80 18.95 -1.19 3.55
CA ALA A 80 20.34 -0.93 3.84
C ALA A 80 20.31 -0.29 5.23
N ARG A 81 20.87 -0.97 6.23
CA ARG A 81 20.94 -0.43 7.59
C ARG A 81 21.75 0.84 7.44
N VAL A 82 21.09 1.97 7.21
CA VAL A 82 21.70 3.28 7.38
C VAL A 82 22.08 3.27 8.85
N ARG A 83 23.37 3.04 9.13
CA ARG A 83 23.92 3.26 10.47
C ARG A 83 23.60 4.71 10.79
N ARG A 84 22.52 4.94 11.55
CA ARG A 84 22.20 6.23 12.13
C ARG A 84 23.33 6.55 13.10
N ARG A 85 24.39 7.19 12.61
CA ARG A 85 25.47 7.74 13.43
C ARG A 85 24.95 9.04 14.06
N ILE A 86 24.02 8.92 14.99
CA ILE A 86 23.63 10.07 15.82
C ILE A 86 24.44 9.91 17.11
N SER A 87 25.22 10.94 17.47
CA SER A 87 25.90 10.97 18.76
C SER A 87 24.88 11.00 19.90
N ALA A 88 25.30 10.62 21.11
CA ALA A 88 24.45 10.72 22.30
C ALA A 88 23.88 12.15 22.48
N GLU A 89 24.71 13.16 22.20
CA GLU A 89 24.33 14.57 22.21
C GLU A 89 23.29 14.91 21.12
N GLY A 90 23.47 14.40 19.90
CA GLY A 90 22.52 14.62 18.81
C GLY A 90 21.14 14.02 19.10
N LEU A 91 21.07 12.89 19.81
CA LEU A 91 19.82 12.30 20.27
C LEU A 91 19.14 13.15 21.36
N GLN A 92 19.93 13.74 22.26
CA GLN A 92 19.42 14.60 23.33
C GLN A 92 18.82 15.89 22.76
N ASN A 93 19.47 16.49 21.76
CA ASN A 93 18.96 17.71 21.12
C ASN A 93 17.63 17.48 20.39
N ILE A 94 17.45 16.32 19.75
CA ILE A 94 16.18 15.97 19.09
C ILE A 94 15.08 15.76 20.13
N LYS A 95 15.37 15.09 21.26
CA LYS A 95 14.39 14.94 22.34
C LYS A 95 13.93 16.30 22.88
N TYR A 96 14.88 17.18 23.17
CA TYR A 96 14.58 18.53 23.66
C TYR A 96 13.72 19.35 22.70
N LEU A 97 13.92 19.19 21.39
CA LEU A 97 13.15 19.90 20.37
C LEU A 97 11.71 19.38 20.22
N LEU A 98 11.46 18.12 20.54
CA LEU A 98 10.13 17.50 20.44
C LEU A 98 9.29 17.63 21.71
N GLU A 99 9.94 17.88 22.85
CA GLU A 99 9.31 18.06 24.17
C GLU A 99 9.15 19.55 24.55
N GLY A 100 9.47 20.47 23.62
CA GLY A 100 9.32 21.92 23.75
C GLY A 100 8.06 22.48 23.10
#